data_AF-A0A1A9GIP9-F1
#
_entry.id   AF-A0A1A9GIP9-F1
#
_cell.length_a   1.000
_cell.length_b   1.000
_cell.length_c   1.000
_cell.angle_alpha   90.00
_cell.angle_beta   90.00
_cell.angle_gamma   90.00
#
_symmetry.space_group_name_H-M   'P 1'
#
loop_
_entity.id
_entity.type
_entity.pdbx_description
1 polymer ?
#
loop_
_entity_poly.entity_id
_entity_poly.type
_entity_poly.pdbx_seq_one_letter_code
_entity_poly.pdbx_strand_id
1 'polypeptide(L)'
;MTHSPETLAVHAGQEEADPTTNARAVPIYQTTSYVFNDTDHAANLFALAEPGNIYTRIMNPTQDVFEQRMTQLEGGVGSLATASGSAATTYAVLNLCYAGDNIVALSTLYGGTYALFAHTLPQFGIEVRFVDPEKPEDLAKHVDEKTKMVFGETVGNPKINVIDLPAWSEAAHAQGLPFVVDNTAPTPYLVRPFDHGVDVVVHAATKFIGGHGTSIGGVIVDSGNFDWAAHSDRFPGLTKPDPAYHGAVWTDAAGPAAYIIRARTVLLRNTGAAITPMNSWLFLQGLETLHLRMERHSSNALRVAEYLSAHDDVSWVSYPGLPDSPYKEVADRIHTGKGYGGLLSFGVKAGREGGKKFIEALELISHLANIGDAKSLAIHNASTTHSQLSPEELEGAGVPEDMVRLSVGIENVDDIIADIEQALSATK
;
A
#
# COMPACT_ATOMS: atom_id res chain seq x y z
N MET A 1 -24.93 13.32 0.15
CA MET A 1 -23.82 14.30 0.17
C MET A 1 -22.54 13.50 0.26
N THR A 2 -21.56 13.72 -0.61
CA THR A 2 -20.24 13.09 -0.48
C THR A 2 -19.46 13.84 0.59
N HIS A 3 -19.17 13.17 1.71
CA HIS A 3 -18.42 13.76 2.81
C HIS A 3 -16.93 13.92 2.46
N SER A 4 -16.24 14.82 3.18
CA SER A 4 -14.80 15.02 3.01
C SER A 4 -14.00 13.83 3.58
N PRO A 5 -12.74 13.61 3.14
CA PRO A 5 -11.92 12.49 3.62
C PRO A 5 -11.79 12.41 5.14
N GLU A 6 -11.70 13.55 5.83
CA GLU A 6 -11.61 13.63 7.30
C GLU A 6 -12.88 13.07 7.95
N THR A 7 -14.05 13.40 7.40
CA THR A 7 -15.33 12.88 7.88
C THR A 7 -15.48 11.40 7.55
N LEU A 8 -15.09 10.98 6.34
CA LEU A 8 -15.13 9.58 5.91
C LEU A 8 -14.24 8.70 6.80
N ALA A 9 -13.04 9.18 7.15
CA ALA A 9 -12.10 8.48 8.02
C ALA A 9 -12.68 8.16 9.41
N VAL A 10 -13.72 8.89 9.84
CA VAL A 10 -14.39 8.71 11.13
C VAL A 10 -15.70 7.93 11.00
N HIS A 11 -16.49 8.19 9.96
CA HIS A 11 -17.88 7.70 9.88
C HIS A 11 -18.11 6.59 8.87
N ALA A 12 -17.33 6.51 7.79
CA ALA A 12 -17.64 5.60 6.69
C ALA A 12 -17.67 4.13 7.16
N GLY A 13 -18.69 3.39 6.70
CA GLY A 13 -18.95 2.00 7.08
C GLY A 13 -19.64 1.82 8.45
N GLN A 14 -19.79 2.89 9.23
CA GLN A 14 -20.58 2.92 10.47
C GLN A 14 -21.22 4.31 10.63
N GLU A 15 -22.04 4.69 9.65
CA GLU A 15 -22.77 5.95 9.66
C GLU A 15 -23.75 5.98 10.84
N GLU A 16 -24.44 4.87 11.08
CA GLU A 16 -25.38 4.67 12.18
C GLU A 16 -24.77 3.82 13.32
N ALA A 17 -25.28 3.98 14.54
CA ALA A 17 -24.87 3.15 15.67
C ALA A 17 -25.30 1.69 15.50
N ASP A 18 -24.66 0.76 16.23
CA ASP A 18 -25.08 -0.65 16.23
C ASP A 18 -26.59 -0.76 16.57
N PRO A 19 -27.43 -1.35 15.70
CA PRO A 19 -28.88 -1.32 15.88
C PRO A 19 -29.36 -2.19 17.05
N THR A 20 -28.51 -3.09 17.56
CA THR A 20 -28.88 -3.98 18.67
C THR A 20 -28.67 -3.32 20.04
N THR A 21 -27.60 -2.54 20.18
CA THR A 21 -27.14 -2.01 21.47
C THR A 21 -27.02 -0.48 21.51
N ASN A 22 -27.15 0.19 20.37
CA ASN A 22 -26.82 1.60 20.14
C ASN A 22 -25.36 1.95 20.46
N ALA A 23 -24.45 0.97 20.44
CA ALA A 23 -23.03 1.24 20.56
C ALA A 23 -22.56 2.11 19.38
N ARG A 24 -21.96 3.27 19.68
CA ARG A 24 -21.42 4.16 18.64
C ARG A 24 -20.10 3.67 18.08
N ALA A 25 -19.25 3.08 18.92
CA ALA A 25 -18.01 2.46 18.46
C ALA A 25 -18.31 1.13 17.75
N VAL A 26 -17.50 0.77 16.75
CA VAL A 26 -17.62 -0.54 16.07
C VAL A 26 -17.38 -1.67 17.09
N PRO A 27 -18.32 -2.62 17.24
CA PRO A 27 -18.11 -3.79 18.08
C PRO A 27 -17.00 -4.70 17.52
N ILE A 28 -16.28 -5.39 18.40
CA ILE A 28 -15.31 -6.42 18.01
C ILE A 28 -16.02 -7.77 17.93
N TYR A 29 -16.33 -8.22 16.72
CA TYR A 29 -16.90 -9.55 16.47
C TYR A 29 -15.79 -10.60 16.48
N GLN A 30 -15.24 -10.91 17.65
CA GLN A 30 -14.23 -11.95 17.87
C GLN A 30 -14.86 -13.36 17.81
N THR A 31 -15.45 -13.69 16.66
CA THR A 31 -16.10 -14.96 16.36
C THR A 31 -15.50 -15.57 15.10
N THR A 32 -15.72 -16.87 14.89
CA THR A 32 -15.35 -17.58 13.67
C THR A 32 -16.54 -17.80 12.74
N SER A 33 -17.73 -18.05 13.29
CA SER A 33 -18.91 -18.51 12.57
C SER A 33 -20.16 -17.71 12.97
N TYR A 34 -21.18 -17.77 12.10
CA TYR A 34 -22.46 -17.10 12.28
C TYR A 34 -23.59 -18.13 12.16
N VAL A 35 -24.66 -17.96 12.95
CA VAL A 35 -25.83 -18.84 12.91
C VAL A 35 -26.67 -18.49 11.69
N PHE A 36 -27.09 -19.50 10.93
CA PHE A 36 -28.04 -19.33 9.83
C PHE A 36 -29.49 -19.35 10.36
N ASN A 37 -30.36 -18.54 9.76
CA ASN A 37 -31.79 -18.53 10.08
C ASN A 37 -32.44 -19.90 9.80
N ASP A 38 -32.15 -20.48 8.64
CA ASP A 38 -32.59 -21.80 8.18
C ASP A 38 -31.65 -22.32 7.07
N THR A 39 -31.99 -23.47 6.48
CA THR A 39 -31.19 -24.11 5.42
C THR A 39 -31.21 -23.35 4.10
N ASP A 40 -32.29 -22.63 3.80
CA ASP A 40 -32.45 -21.89 2.54
C ASP A 40 -31.59 -20.62 2.58
N HIS A 41 -31.62 -19.90 3.70
CA HIS A 41 -30.69 -18.80 3.98
C HIS A 41 -29.23 -19.25 3.84
N ALA A 42 -28.86 -20.40 4.43
CA ALA A 42 -27.51 -20.93 4.28
C ALA A 42 -27.15 -21.19 2.81
N ALA A 43 -28.03 -21.84 2.04
CA ALA A 43 -27.81 -22.12 0.63
C ALA A 43 -27.66 -20.83 -0.21
N ASN A 44 -28.50 -19.82 0.06
CA ASN A 44 -28.44 -18.53 -0.63
C ASN A 44 -27.12 -17.80 -0.40
N LEU A 45 -26.61 -17.78 0.84
CA LEU A 45 -25.31 -17.19 1.16
C LEU A 45 -24.16 -17.86 0.39
N PHE A 46 -24.14 -19.20 0.34
CA PHE A 46 -23.12 -19.94 -0.42
C PHE A 46 -23.24 -19.82 -1.93
N ALA A 47 -24.40 -19.43 -2.45
CA ALA A 47 -24.65 -19.19 -3.87
C ALA A 47 -24.46 -17.72 -4.28
N LEU A 48 -24.10 -16.83 -3.35
CA LEU A 48 -24.08 -15.36 -3.52
C LEU A 48 -25.46 -14.79 -3.92
N ALA A 49 -26.54 -15.51 -3.65
CA ALA A 49 -27.90 -15.05 -3.93
C ALA A 49 -28.40 -14.06 -2.87
N GLU A 50 -27.80 -14.09 -1.68
CA GLU A 50 -28.10 -13.20 -0.56
C GLU A 50 -26.78 -12.74 0.08
N PRO A 51 -26.63 -11.45 0.42
CA PRO A 51 -25.48 -10.97 1.19
C PRO A 51 -25.61 -11.38 2.65
N GLY A 52 -24.49 -11.79 3.26
CA GLY A 52 -24.48 -12.07 4.69
C GLY A 52 -23.22 -12.77 5.17
N ASN A 53 -23.12 -12.94 6.48
CA ASN A 53 -21.95 -13.52 7.11
C ASN A 53 -22.04 -15.06 7.13
N ILE A 54 -20.98 -15.71 6.68
CA ILE A 54 -20.84 -17.17 6.72
C ILE A 54 -19.77 -17.55 7.74
N TYR A 55 -18.56 -17.02 7.55
CA TYR A 55 -17.38 -17.38 8.32
C TYR A 55 -16.33 -16.26 8.26
N THR A 56 -15.72 -15.93 9.41
CA THR A 56 -14.79 -14.80 9.57
C THR A 56 -13.61 -14.82 8.61
N ARG A 57 -13.18 -16.01 8.14
CA ARG A 57 -12.09 -16.12 7.15
C ARG A 57 -12.35 -15.36 5.85
N ILE A 58 -13.61 -15.10 5.49
CA ILE A 58 -13.98 -14.40 4.25
C ILE A 58 -14.76 -13.11 4.48
N MET A 59 -15.47 -12.98 5.60
CA MET A 59 -16.25 -11.80 5.95
C MET A 59 -16.54 -11.77 7.46
N ASN A 60 -16.41 -10.61 8.07
CA ASN A 60 -16.69 -10.34 9.48
C ASN A 60 -17.20 -8.90 9.63
N PRO A 61 -18.22 -8.59 10.44
CA PRO A 61 -18.76 -7.24 10.53
C PRO A 61 -17.76 -6.17 10.97
N THR A 62 -16.82 -6.47 11.87
CA THR A 62 -15.76 -5.51 12.25
C THR A 62 -14.82 -5.23 11.08
N GLN A 63 -14.49 -6.27 10.31
CA GLN A 63 -13.68 -6.16 9.09
C GLN A 63 -14.41 -5.40 7.99
N ASP A 64 -15.72 -5.64 7.83
CA ASP A 64 -16.56 -4.99 6.82
C ASP A 64 -16.57 -3.47 6.99
N VAL A 65 -16.69 -2.95 8.23
CA VAL A 65 -16.57 -1.51 8.48
C VAL A 65 -15.20 -0.97 8.04
N PHE A 66 -14.11 -1.70 8.32
CA PHE A 66 -12.77 -1.31 7.89
C PHE A 66 -12.64 -1.30 6.36
N GLU A 67 -13.16 -2.32 5.68
CA GLU A 67 -13.15 -2.42 4.22
C GLU A 67 -14.01 -1.32 3.56
N GLN A 68 -15.21 -1.05 4.08
CA GLN A 68 -16.06 0.03 3.57
C GLN A 68 -15.43 1.40 3.77
N ARG A 69 -14.79 1.64 4.92
CA ARG A 69 -14.09 2.89 5.18
C ARG A 69 -12.93 3.12 4.22
N MET A 70 -12.12 2.10 3.99
CA MET A 70 -11.05 2.16 2.98
C MET A 70 -11.60 2.39 1.57
N THR A 71 -12.69 1.71 1.22
CA THR A 71 -13.39 1.88 -0.07
C THR A 71 -13.80 3.33 -0.28
N GLN A 72 -14.46 3.95 0.70
CA GLN A 72 -14.92 5.34 0.60
C GLN A 72 -13.75 6.35 0.58
N LEU A 73 -12.68 6.09 1.35
CA LEU A 73 -11.51 6.96 1.41
C LEU A 73 -10.75 7.00 0.07
N GLU A 74 -10.54 5.85 -0.57
CA GLU A 74 -9.93 5.78 -1.90
C GLU A 74 -10.90 6.17 -3.02
N GLY A 75 -12.21 5.98 -2.82
CA GLY A 75 -13.24 6.23 -3.83
C GLY A 75 -13.47 5.05 -4.78
N GLY A 76 -13.30 3.81 -4.29
CA GLY A 76 -13.53 2.58 -5.06
C GLY A 76 -14.94 2.00 -4.91
N VAL A 77 -15.15 0.80 -5.46
CA VAL A 77 -16.42 0.04 -5.36
C VAL A 77 -16.40 -1.06 -4.29
N GLY A 78 -15.22 -1.46 -3.83
CA GLY A 78 -15.09 -2.42 -2.73
C GLY A 78 -13.65 -2.63 -2.28
N SER A 79 -13.50 -3.19 -1.09
CA SER A 79 -12.19 -3.53 -0.51
C SER A 79 -12.16 -4.96 0.04
N LEU A 80 -10.94 -5.48 0.21
CA LEU A 80 -10.65 -6.75 0.82
C LEU A 80 -9.46 -6.63 1.76
N ALA A 81 -9.71 -6.75 3.06
CA ALA A 81 -8.69 -6.78 4.07
C ALA A 81 -8.02 -8.16 4.14
N THR A 82 -6.70 -8.17 4.33
CA THR A 82 -5.86 -9.37 4.35
C THR A 82 -4.93 -9.35 5.56
N ALA A 83 -4.31 -10.50 5.85
CA ALA A 83 -3.44 -10.66 7.01
C ALA A 83 -2.19 -9.76 7.00
N SER A 84 -1.77 -9.23 5.85
CA SER A 84 -0.62 -8.33 5.71
C SER A 84 -0.63 -7.60 4.36
N GLY A 85 0.12 -6.50 4.24
CA GLY A 85 0.32 -5.83 2.94
C GLY A 85 0.93 -6.76 1.87
N SER A 86 1.82 -7.68 2.27
CA SER A 86 2.36 -8.69 1.35
C SER A 86 1.29 -9.67 0.87
N ALA A 87 0.32 -10.04 1.72
CA ALA A 87 -0.81 -10.84 1.29
C ALA A 87 -1.72 -10.06 0.33
N ALA A 88 -1.99 -8.77 0.59
CA ALA A 88 -2.73 -7.91 -0.33
C ALA A 88 -2.05 -7.83 -1.71
N THR A 89 -0.74 -7.59 -1.75
CA THR A 89 0.05 -7.53 -2.99
C THR A 89 0.06 -8.87 -3.73
N THR A 90 0.25 -9.98 -3.00
CA THR A 90 0.23 -11.32 -3.57
C THR A 90 -1.14 -11.63 -4.20
N TYR A 91 -2.22 -11.34 -3.49
CA TYR A 91 -3.56 -11.54 -4.01
C TYR A 91 -3.87 -10.63 -5.19
N ALA A 92 -3.34 -9.40 -5.22
CA ALA A 92 -3.54 -8.52 -6.36
C ALA A 92 -2.99 -9.13 -7.67
N VAL A 93 -1.84 -9.79 -7.58
CA VAL A 93 -1.23 -10.49 -8.72
C VAL A 93 -1.94 -11.82 -9.02
N LEU A 94 -2.10 -12.69 -8.02
CA LEU A 94 -2.68 -14.02 -8.21
C LEU A 94 -4.17 -14.00 -8.58
N ASN A 95 -4.85 -12.86 -8.41
CA ASN A 95 -6.23 -12.72 -8.85
C ASN A 95 -6.32 -12.60 -10.39
N LEU A 96 -5.24 -12.20 -11.05
CA LEU A 96 -5.18 -12.01 -12.51
C LEU A 96 -4.29 -13.04 -13.23
N CYS A 97 -3.28 -13.56 -12.54
CA CYS A 97 -2.23 -14.38 -13.14
C CYS A 97 -2.40 -15.88 -12.87
N TYR A 98 -2.03 -16.68 -13.87
CA TYR A 98 -1.84 -18.11 -13.81
C TYR A 98 -0.38 -18.48 -14.16
N ALA A 99 -0.01 -19.74 -13.95
CA ALA A 99 1.30 -20.24 -14.39
C ALA A 99 1.47 -20.05 -15.92
N GLY A 100 2.58 -19.45 -16.33
CA GLY A 100 2.90 -19.07 -17.70
C GLY A 100 2.52 -17.63 -18.06
N ASP A 101 1.86 -16.89 -17.16
CA ASP A 101 1.60 -15.45 -17.34
C ASP A 101 2.78 -14.60 -16.84
N ASN A 102 2.76 -13.31 -17.19
CA ASN A 102 3.73 -12.33 -16.68
C ASN A 102 3.07 -11.02 -16.23
N ILE A 103 3.80 -10.22 -15.46
CA ILE A 103 3.44 -8.83 -15.13
C ILE A 103 4.62 -7.90 -15.42
N VAL A 104 4.33 -6.61 -15.58
CA VAL A 104 5.35 -5.56 -15.60
C VAL A 104 5.31 -4.83 -14.26
N ALA A 105 6.46 -4.63 -13.63
CA ALA A 105 6.56 -3.87 -12.38
C ALA A 105 7.56 -2.73 -12.51
N LEU A 106 7.26 -1.58 -11.92
CA LEU A 106 8.23 -0.49 -11.82
C LEU A 106 9.39 -0.95 -10.92
N SER A 107 10.63 -0.59 -11.26
CA SER A 107 11.82 -1.12 -10.59
C SER A 107 12.04 -0.61 -9.16
N THR A 108 11.43 0.52 -8.79
CA THR A 108 11.53 1.12 -7.44
C THR A 108 10.41 0.61 -6.53
N LEU A 109 10.63 -0.53 -5.88
CA LEU A 109 9.67 -1.18 -4.98
C LEU A 109 10.25 -1.36 -3.59
N TYR A 110 9.38 -1.48 -2.60
CA TYR A 110 9.70 -2.06 -1.31
C TYR A 110 10.41 -3.41 -1.49
N GLY A 111 11.54 -3.60 -0.81
CA GLY A 111 12.38 -4.79 -0.97
C GLY A 111 11.65 -6.12 -0.75
N GLY A 112 10.63 -6.18 0.11
CA GLY A 112 9.81 -7.38 0.27
C GLY A 112 8.90 -7.66 -0.93
N THR A 113 8.38 -6.62 -1.59
CA THR A 113 7.61 -6.74 -2.83
C THR A 113 8.53 -7.12 -3.99
N TYR A 114 9.72 -6.52 -4.06
CA TYR A 114 10.74 -6.93 -5.03
C TYR A 114 11.10 -8.42 -4.87
N ALA A 115 11.36 -8.89 -3.64
CA ALA A 115 11.67 -10.30 -3.40
C ALA A 115 10.51 -11.24 -3.74
N LEU A 116 9.26 -10.82 -3.47
CA LEU A 116 8.06 -11.54 -3.93
C LEU A 116 8.07 -11.67 -5.46
N PHE A 117 8.32 -10.57 -6.17
CA PHE A 117 8.23 -10.51 -7.63
C PHE A 117 9.41 -11.18 -8.34
N ALA A 118 10.64 -10.92 -7.93
CA ALA A 118 11.84 -11.43 -8.57
C ALA A 118 12.14 -12.90 -8.24
N HIS A 119 11.66 -13.41 -7.09
CA HIS A 119 12.08 -14.73 -6.60
C HIS A 119 10.93 -15.67 -6.26
N THR A 120 9.85 -15.17 -5.65
CA THR A 120 8.75 -16.05 -5.19
C THR A 120 7.75 -16.35 -6.30
N LEU A 121 7.26 -15.33 -7.02
CA LEU A 121 6.29 -15.52 -8.11
C LEU A 121 6.81 -16.39 -9.27
N PRO A 122 8.10 -16.31 -9.69
CA PRO A 122 8.64 -17.21 -10.72
C PRO A 122 8.59 -18.69 -10.33
N GLN A 123 8.64 -19.02 -9.04
CA GLN A 123 8.48 -20.40 -8.56
C GLN A 123 7.06 -20.94 -8.80
N PHE A 124 6.07 -20.03 -8.92
CA PHE A 124 4.69 -20.35 -9.31
C PHE A 124 4.47 -20.21 -10.84
N GLY A 125 5.54 -20.01 -11.60
CA GLY A 125 5.49 -19.84 -13.06
C GLY A 125 4.97 -18.48 -13.50
N ILE A 126 5.00 -17.45 -12.65
CA ILE A 126 4.63 -16.08 -13.01
C ILE A 126 5.90 -15.25 -13.15
N GLU A 127 6.19 -14.81 -14.38
CA GLU A 127 7.35 -13.96 -14.66
C GLU A 127 7.06 -12.50 -14.27
N VAL A 128 8.06 -11.79 -13.75
CA VAL A 128 7.97 -10.35 -13.49
C VAL A 128 9.07 -9.63 -14.26
N ARG A 129 8.67 -8.66 -15.09
CA ARG A 129 9.58 -7.83 -15.88
C ARG A 129 9.64 -6.43 -15.28
N PHE A 130 10.84 -5.95 -14.99
CA PHE A 130 11.03 -4.64 -14.38
C PHE A 130 11.25 -3.56 -15.43
N VAL A 131 10.63 -2.39 -15.21
CA VAL A 131 10.76 -1.20 -16.06
C VAL A 131 11.10 0.02 -15.19
N ASP A 132 11.85 0.96 -15.77
CA ASP A 132 12.22 2.22 -15.12
C ASP A 132 10.95 3.06 -14.83
N PRO A 133 10.66 3.45 -13.57
CA PRO A 133 9.47 4.24 -13.22
C PRO A 133 9.40 5.61 -13.92
N GLU A 134 10.51 6.12 -14.44
CA GLU A 134 10.57 7.41 -15.13
C GLU A 134 10.27 7.30 -16.64
N LYS A 135 10.03 6.08 -17.15
CA LYS A 135 9.86 5.81 -18.59
C LYS A 135 8.57 5.05 -18.93
N PRO A 136 7.37 5.63 -18.70
CA PRO A 136 6.11 5.01 -19.09
C PRO A 136 6.05 4.66 -20.59
N GLU A 137 6.74 5.42 -21.46
CA GLU A 137 6.84 5.14 -22.89
C GLU A 137 7.55 3.82 -23.24
N ASP A 138 8.36 3.29 -22.33
CA ASP A 138 9.08 2.02 -22.51
C ASP A 138 8.20 0.80 -22.20
N LEU A 139 7.03 0.98 -21.57
CA LEU A 139 6.15 -0.12 -21.15
C LEU A 139 5.87 -1.12 -22.27
N ALA A 140 5.54 -0.63 -23.47
CA ALA A 140 5.19 -1.48 -24.61
C ALA A 140 6.30 -2.48 -25.01
N LYS A 141 7.57 -2.21 -24.65
CA LYS A 141 8.71 -3.11 -24.90
C LYS A 141 8.70 -4.34 -24.00
N HIS A 142 7.98 -4.28 -22.88
CA HIS A 142 7.92 -5.33 -21.86
C HIS A 142 6.60 -6.11 -21.88
N VAL A 143 5.63 -5.70 -22.72
CA VAL A 143 4.28 -6.27 -22.78
C VAL A 143 4.17 -7.29 -23.92
N ASP A 144 3.49 -8.39 -23.63
CA ASP A 144 3.07 -9.41 -24.60
C ASP A 144 1.61 -9.86 -24.35
N GLU A 145 1.16 -10.91 -25.05
CA GLU A 145 -0.19 -11.46 -24.89
C GLU A 145 -0.45 -12.13 -23.53
N LYS A 146 0.61 -12.43 -22.77
CA LYS A 146 0.56 -13.06 -21.45
C LYS A 146 0.65 -12.07 -20.30
N THR A 147 1.05 -10.81 -20.56
CA THR A 147 1.09 -9.76 -19.54
C THR A 147 -0.29 -9.52 -18.94
N LYS A 148 -0.40 -9.44 -17.60
CA LYS A 148 -1.71 -9.27 -16.91
C LYS A 148 -1.92 -7.92 -16.25
N MET A 149 -0.85 -7.24 -15.87
CA MET A 149 -0.96 -5.97 -15.15
C MET A 149 0.36 -5.22 -15.16
N VAL A 150 0.27 -3.92 -14.88
CA VAL A 150 1.40 -3.09 -14.48
C VAL A 150 1.30 -2.85 -12.97
N PHE A 151 2.42 -2.91 -12.25
CA PHE A 151 2.48 -2.66 -10.81
C PHE A 151 3.48 -1.55 -10.47
N GLY A 152 3.13 -0.62 -9.58
CA GLY A 152 4.04 0.41 -9.05
C GLY A 152 3.74 0.80 -7.61
N GLU A 153 4.57 1.67 -7.04
CA GLU A 153 4.31 2.32 -5.74
C GLU A 153 4.16 3.82 -5.97
N THR A 154 3.14 4.46 -5.37
CA THR A 154 2.94 5.92 -5.52
C THR A 154 4.20 6.71 -5.11
N VAL A 155 4.83 6.26 -4.02
CA VAL A 155 6.12 6.76 -3.54
C VAL A 155 7.03 5.56 -3.31
N GLY A 156 8.09 5.42 -4.11
CA GLY A 156 9.00 4.28 -4.03
C GLY A 156 9.84 4.27 -2.74
N ASN A 157 10.04 3.09 -2.15
CA ASN A 157 10.81 2.93 -0.92
C ASN A 157 12.05 2.06 -1.15
N PRO A 158 13.29 2.55 -0.96
CA PRO A 158 13.68 3.74 -0.19
C PRO A 158 14.07 4.99 -1.01
N LYS A 159 14.01 4.95 -2.35
CA LYS A 159 14.43 6.07 -3.23
C LYS A 159 13.62 7.36 -3.00
N ILE A 160 12.38 7.22 -2.54
CA ILE A 160 11.39 8.30 -2.36
C ILE A 160 11.10 9.03 -3.67
N ASN A 161 11.16 8.29 -4.80
CA ASN A 161 10.67 8.79 -6.07
C ASN A 161 9.15 8.79 -6.09
N VAL A 162 8.55 9.80 -6.71
CA VAL A 162 7.11 9.89 -6.93
C VAL A 162 6.82 9.55 -8.38
N ILE A 163 5.93 8.59 -8.61
CA ILE A 163 5.59 8.16 -9.97
C ILE A 163 4.49 9.04 -10.57
N ASP A 164 4.55 9.27 -11.89
CA ASP A 164 3.49 9.96 -12.63
C ASP A 164 2.31 9.02 -12.86
N LEU A 165 1.39 8.97 -11.88
CA LEU A 165 0.22 8.07 -11.91
C LEU A 165 -0.63 8.23 -13.19
N PRO A 166 -0.96 9.45 -13.67
CA PRO A 166 -1.66 9.62 -14.94
C PRO A 166 -0.92 9.01 -16.12
N ALA A 167 0.39 9.27 -16.26
CA ALA A 167 1.16 8.78 -17.40
C ALA A 167 1.26 7.25 -17.42
N TRP A 168 1.45 6.62 -16.25
CA TRP A 168 1.48 5.15 -16.15
C TRP A 168 0.12 4.50 -16.36
N SER A 169 -0.97 5.13 -15.89
CA SER A 169 -2.32 4.65 -16.15
C SER A 169 -2.64 4.70 -17.65
N GLU A 170 -2.34 5.82 -18.31
CA GLU A 170 -2.52 5.96 -19.75
C GLU A 170 -1.70 4.92 -20.53
N ALA A 171 -0.43 4.74 -20.18
CA ALA A 171 0.44 3.75 -20.81
C ALA A 171 -0.09 2.31 -20.63
N ALA A 172 -0.54 1.95 -19.42
CA ALA A 172 -1.09 0.62 -19.14
C ALA A 172 -2.40 0.36 -19.90
N HIS A 173 -3.35 1.32 -19.87
CA HIS A 173 -4.62 1.21 -20.56
C HIS A 173 -4.45 1.15 -22.07
N ALA A 174 -3.46 1.85 -22.65
CA ALA A 174 -3.12 1.74 -24.07
C ALA A 174 -2.69 0.32 -24.49
N GLN A 175 -2.24 -0.51 -23.54
CA GLN A 175 -1.91 -1.93 -23.74
C GLN A 175 -3.05 -2.89 -23.34
N GLY A 176 -4.20 -2.36 -22.89
CA GLY A 176 -5.30 -3.15 -22.35
C GLY A 176 -4.95 -3.84 -21.03
N LEU A 177 -4.13 -3.20 -20.20
CA LEU A 177 -3.68 -3.70 -18.90
C LEU A 177 -4.17 -2.80 -17.77
N PRO A 178 -4.60 -3.36 -16.63
CA PRO A 178 -4.85 -2.56 -15.45
C PRO A 178 -3.54 -2.07 -14.84
N PHE A 179 -3.57 -0.88 -14.24
CA PHE A 179 -2.50 -0.37 -13.39
C PHE A 179 -2.85 -0.57 -11.92
N VAL A 180 -2.00 -1.31 -11.22
CA VAL A 180 -2.15 -1.61 -9.78
C VAL A 180 -1.08 -0.87 -9.00
N VAL A 181 -1.47 -0.16 -7.95
CA VAL A 181 -0.54 0.70 -7.19
C VAL A 181 -0.55 0.38 -5.70
N ASP A 182 0.64 0.23 -5.12
CA ASP A 182 0.82 0.32 -3.67
C ASP A 182 0.78 1.79 -3.24
N ASN A 183 -0.25 2.16 -2.49
CA ASN A 183 -0.48 3.53 -2.02
C ASN A 183 -0.20 3.70 -0.50
N THR A 184 0.58 2.78 0.09
CA THR A 184 0.84 2.70 1.53
C THR A 184 1.43 3.98 2.12
N ALA A 185 2.43 4.56 1.46
CA ALA A 185 3.21 5.68 1.99
C ALA A 185 2.42 7.01 2.05
N PRO A 186 1.80 7.47 0.95
CA PRO A 186 1.00 8.70 1.00
C PRO A 186 -0.37 8.49 1.63
N THR A 187 -0.92 7.26 1.63
CA THR A 187 -2.29 6.93 2.09
C THR A 187 -3.37 7.61 1.23
N PRO A 188 -4.65 7.18 1.31
CA PRO A 188 -5.75 7.90 0.63
C PRO A 188 -5.91 9.37 1.03
N TYR A 189 -5.26 9.82 2.12
CA TYR A 189 -5.34 11.20 2.56
C TYR A 189 -4.48 12.16 1.72
N LEU A 190 -3.27 11.73 1.32
CA LEU A 190 -2.35 12.57 0.57
C LEU A 190 -2.41 12.32 -0.93
N VAL A 191 -2.73 11.10 -1.37
CA VAL A 191 -2.93 10.77 -2.79
C VAL A 191 -4.10 9.81 -2.92
N ARG A 192 -5.04 10.13 -3.82
CA ARG A 192 -6.14 9.25 -4.24
C ARG A 192 -5.83 8.71 -5.64
N PRO A 193 -5.25 7.51 -5.78
CA PRO A 193 -4.72 7.05 -7.07
C PRO A 193 -5.80 6.88 -8.14
N PHE A 194 -7.04 6.57 -7.74
CA PHE A 194 -8.16 6.42 -8.68
C PHE A 194 -8.52 7.72 -9.41
N ASP A 195 -8.26 8.88 -8.80
CA ASP A 195 -8.43 10.18 -9.46
C ASP A 195 -7.41 10.37 -10.61
N HIS A 196 -6.40 9.51 -10.70
CA HIS A 196 -5.30 9.52 -11.67
C HIS A 196 -5.29 8.30 -12.61
N GLY A 197 -6.38 7.54 -12.67
CA GLY A 197 -6.55 6.43 -13.62
C GLY A 197 -6.09 5.04 -13.13
N VAL A 198 -5.64 4.92 -11.88
CA VAL A 198 -5.28 3.61 -11.29
C VAL A 198 -6.53 2.74 -11.14
N ASP A 199 -6.40 1.44 -11.38
CA ASP A 199 -7.53 0.50 -11.38
C ASP A 199 -7.71 -0.24 -10.06
N VAL A 200 -6.59 -0.59 -9.41
CA VAL A 200 -6.57 -1.30 -8.13
C VAL A 200 -5.49 -0.71 -7.24
N VAL A 201 -5.81 -0.52 -5.97
CA VAL A 201 -4.86 -0.06 -4.96
C VAL A 201 -4.61 -1.15 -3.93
N VAL A 202 -3.36 -1.30 -3.49
CA VAL A 202 -2.99 -2.11 -2.33
C VAL A 202 -2.38 -1.24 -1.24
N HIS A 203 -2.59 -1.63 0.01
CA HIS A 203 -1.96 -1.02 1.17
C HIS A 203 -1.43 -2.07 2.13
N ALA A 204 -0.29 -1.76 2.75
CA ALA A 204 0.06 -2.30 4.06
C ALA A 204 -0.60 -1.46 5.15
N ALA A 205 -1.80 -1.87 5.58
CA ALA A 205 -2.53 -1.23 6.69
C ALA A 205 -1.69 -1.14 7.99
N THR A 206 -0.70 -2.04 8.12
CA THR A 206 0.35 -2.03 9.15
C THR A 206 1.06 -0.69 9.34
N LYS A 207 1.17 0.12 8.28
CA LYS A 207 1.96 1.37 8.28
C LYS A 207 1.08 2.55 8.70
N PHE A 208 1.00 3.62 7.91
CA PHE A 208 0.33 4.86 8.29
C PHE A 208 -1.18 4.72 8.59
N ILE A 209 -1.88 3.77 7.96
CA ILE A 209 -3.29 3.47 8.27
C ILE A 209 -3.41 3.08 9.75
N GLY A 210 -2.66 2.07 10.19
CA GLY A 210 -2.62 1.67 11.60
C GLY A 210 -1.93 2.69 12.49
N GLY A 211 -0.82 3.26 12.06
CA GLY A 211 -0.17 4.44 12.65
C GLY A 211 0.58 4.25 13.97
N HIS A 212 0.43 3.09 14.63
CA HIS A 212 0.86 2.91 16.02
C HIS A 212 1.85 1.76 16.24
N GLY A 213 2.22 1.03 15.18
CA GLY A 213 3.18 -0.08 15.26
C GLY A 213 2.68 -1.32 16.00
N THR A 214 1.36 -1.53 16.06
CA THR A 214 0.73 -2.56 16.92
C THR A 214 0.08 -3.73 16.17
N SER A 215 -0.14 -3.63 14.86
CA SER A 215 -0.94 -4.62 14.12
C SER A 215 -0.46 -4.81 12.69
N ILE A 216 -0.45 -6.07 12.23
CA ILE A 216 -0.16 -6.44 10.85
C ILE A 216 -1.47 -6.64 10.08
N GLY A 217 -1.51 -6.13 8.85
CA GLY A 217 -2.69 -6.19 7.99
C GLY A 217 -2.43 -5.52 6.65
N GLY A 218 -3.20 -5.91 5.65
CA GLY A 218 -3.24 -5.30 4.34
C GLY A 218 -4.65 -5.05 3.89
N VAL A 219 -4.81 -4.27 2.82
CA VAL A 219 -6.11 -4.09 2.16
C VAL A 219 -5.90 -3.88 0.66
N ILE A 220 -6.77 -4.49 -0.14
CA ILE A 220 -6.91 -4.25 -1.57
C ILE A 220 -8.15 -3.39 -1.74
N VAL A 221 -8.11 -2.37 -2.59
CA VAL A 221 -9.27 -1.56 -2.98
C VAL A 221 -9.39 -1.61 -4.49
N ASP A 222 -10.60 -1.88 -4.97
CA ASP A 222 -10.94 -1.97 -6.39
C ASP A 222 -11.68 -0.71 -6.82
N SER A 223 -11.23 -0.05 -7.88
CA SER A 223 -11.88 1.12 -8.44
C SER A 223 -13.21 0.78 -9.12
N GLY A 224 -13.34 -0.45 -9.64
CA GLY A 224 -14.45 -0.87 -10.50
C GLY A 224 -14.47 -0.25 -11.90
N ASN A 225 -13.42 0.49 -12.30
CA ASN A 225 -13.39 1.23 -13.56
C ASN A 225 -12.77 0.47 -14.73
N PHE A 226 -11.93 -0.54 -14.47
CA PHE A 226 -11.30 -1.32 -15.54
C PHE A 226 -12.31 -2.25 -16.23
N ASP A 227 -12.42 -2.13 -17.56
CA ASP A 227 -13.32 -2.98 -18.35
C ASP A 227 -12.72 -4.37 -18.59
N TRP A 228 -12.90 -5.24 -17.59
CA TRP A 228 -12.44 -6.64 -17.66
C TRP A 228 -13.05 -7.39 -18.86
N ALA A 229 -14.32 -7.10 -19.21
CA ALA A 229 -15.06 -7.80 -20.26
C ALA A 229 -14.52 -7.49 -21.66
N ALA A 230 -14.11 -6.24 -21.91
CA ALA A 230 -13.43 -5.84 -23.15
C ALA A 230 -12.11 -6.60 -23.38
N HIS A 231 -11.51 -7.15 -22.32
CA HIS A 231 -10.25 -7.88 -22.35
C HIS A 231 -10.40 -9.36 -21.95
N SER A 232 -11.52 -10.00 -22.29
CA SER A 232 -11.88 -11.35 -21.85
C SER A 232 -10.82 -12.43 -22.09
N ASP A 233 -10.14 -12.42 -23.23
CA ASP A 233 -9.09 -13.42 -23.52
C ASP A 233 -7.86 -13.26 -22.62
N ARG A 234 -7.58 -12.03 -22.17
CA ARG A 234 -6.50 -11.75 -21.23
C ARG A 234 -6.91 -12.06 -19.79
N PHE A 235 -8.18 -11.86 -19.43
CA PHE A 235 -8.69 -12.06 -18.07
C PHE A 235 -9.79 -13.15 -17.98
N PRO A 236 -9.48 -14.39 -18.39
CA PRO A 236 -10.47 -15.47 -18.39
C PRO A 236 -10.95 -15.83 -16.98
N GLY A 237 -10.12 -15.60 -15.95
CA GLY A 237 -10.49 -15.84 -14.56
C GLY A 237 -11.63 -14.98 -14.03
N LEU A 238 -11.89 -13.83 -14.67
CA LEU A 238 -12.99 -12.92 -14.32
C LEU A 238 -14.17 -13.03 -15.31
N THR A 239 -13.89 -13.32 -16.58
CA THR A 239 -14.84 -13.20 -17.70
C THR A 239 -15.33 -14.53 -18.26
N LYS A 240 -14.77 -15.67 -17.82
CA LYS A 240 -15.19 -17.01 -18.24
C LYS A 240 -15.66 -17.80 -17.00
N PRO A 241 -16.44 -18.88 -17.19
CA PRO A 241 -16.95 -19.67 -16.07
C PRO A 241 -15.86 -20.17 -15.13
N ASP A 242 -15.95 -19.81 -13.85
CA ASP A 242 -14.98 -20.21 -12.83
C ASP A 242 -15.37 -21.56 -12.20
N PRO A 243 -14.63 -22.65 -12.44
CA PRO A 243 -14.93 -23.96 -11.86
C PRO A 243 -14.77 -23.99 -10.33
N ALA A 244 -14.02 -23.05 -9.74
CA ALA A 244 -13.90 -22.93 -8.29
C ALA A 244 -15.20 -22.40 -7.64
N TYR A 245 -16.14 -21.89 -8.44
CA TYR A 245 -17.39 -21.30 -7.97
C TYR A 245 -18.57 -21.60 -8.88
N HIS A 246 -18.85 -22.89 -9.10
CA HIS A 246 -20.06 -23.36 -9.80
C HIS A 246 -20.26 -22.80 -11.22
N GLY A 247 -19.18 -22.39 -11.90
CA GLY A 247 -19.24 -21.82 -13.24
C GLY A 247 -19.68 -20.35 -13.28
N ALA A 248 -19.60 -19.63 -12.16
CA ALA A 248 -19.87 -18.20 -12.12
C ALA A 248 -18.95 -17.44 -13.09
N VAL A 249 -19.51 -16.46 -13.79
CA VAL A 249 -18.76 -15.46 -14.56
C VAL A 249 -18.76 -14.19 -13.72
N TRP A 250 -17.61 -13.79 -13.20
CA TRP A 250 -17.53 -12.73 -12.17
C TRP A 250 -17.96 -11.37 -12.68
N THR A 251 -17.69 -11.05 -13.95
CA THR A 251 -18.18 -9.81 -14.58
C THR A 251 -19.70 -9.76 -14.68
N ASP A 252 -20.37 -10.90 -14.81
CA ASP A 252 -21.84 -10.98 -14.84
C ASP A 252 -22.42 -10.98 -13.42
N ALA A 253 -21.78 -11.72 -12.51
CA ALA A 253 -22.26 -11.91 -11.14
C ALA A 253 -22.06 -10.69 -10.23
N ALA A 254 -20.98 -9.93 -10.43
CA ALA A 254 -20.58 -8.83 -9.54
C ALA A 254 -20.34 -7.49 -10.28
N GLY A 255 -20.47 -7.46 -11.61
CA GLY A 255 -20.35 -6.22 -12.40
C GLY A 255 -19.01 -5.51 -12.15
N PRO A 256 -19.03 -4.19 -11.84
CA PRO A 256 -17.82 -3.43 -11.51
C PRO A 256 -16.99 -4.02 -10.36
N ALA A 257 -17.60 -4.75 -9.41
CA ALA A 257 -16.90 -5.33 -8.27
C ALA A 257 -16.33 -6.74 -8.54
N ALA A 258 -16.31 -7.19 -9.80
CA ALA A 258 -15.88 -8.54 -10.18
C ALA A 258 -14.50 -8.92 -9.62
N TYR A 259 -13.54 -8.00 -9.70
CA TYR A 259 -12.17 -8.26 -9.24
C TYR A 259 -12.11 -8.46 -7.73
N ILE A 260 -12.68 -7.55 -6.93
CA ILE A 260 -12.61 -7.65 -5.46
C ILE A 260 -13.44 -8.81 -4.90
N ILE A 261 -14.60 -9.09 -5.50
CA ILE A 261 -15.45 -10.21 -5.08
C ILE A 261 -14.75 -11.54 -5.37
N ARG A 262 -14.14 -11.71 -6.54
CA ARG A 262 -13.36 -12.92 -6.85
C ARG A 262 -12.18 -13.11 -5.88
N ALA A 263 -11.46 -12.04 -5.57
CA ALA A 263 -10.35 -12.11 -4.61
C ALA A 263 -10.83 -12.64 -3.24
N ARG A 264 -12.02 -12.22 -2.78
CA ARG A 264 -12.63 -12.67 -1.52
C ARG A 264 -13.10 -14.13 -1.59
N THR A 265 -13.88 -14.47 -2.62
CA THR A 265 -14.61 -15.75 -2.69
C THR A 265 -13.73 -16.91 -3.17
N VAL A 266 -12.62 -16.61 -3.86
CA VAL A 266 -11.68 -17.60 -4.38
C VAL A 266 -10.36 -17.56 -3.61
N LEU A 267 -9.57 -16.49 -3.73
CA LEU A 267 -8.20 -16.48 -3.17
C LEU A 267 -8.20 -16.48 -1.65
N LEU A 268 -8.87 -15.53 -1.01
CA LEU A 268 -8.95 -15.46 0.45
C LEU A 268 -9.62 -16.70 1.02
N ARG A 269 -10.70 -17.17 0.38
CA ARG A 269 -11.37 -18.41 0.78
C ARG A 269 -10.44 -19.63 0.73
N ASN A 270 -9.61 -19.75 -0.29
CA ASN A 270 -8.86 -20.99 -0.52
C ASN A 270 -7.47 -20.98 0.13
N THR A 271 -6.85 -19.82 0.30
CA THR A 271 -5.49 -19.70 0.84
C THR A 271 -5.43 -19.07 2.23
N GLY A 272 -6.49 -18.38 2.66
CA GLY A 272 -6.73 -18.10 4.08
C GLY A 272 -5.90 -17.00 4.73
N ALA A 273 -5.35 -16.05 3.97
CA ALA A 273 -4.67 -14.87 4.52
C ALA A 273 -5.68 -13.85 5.11
N ALA A 274 -6.54 -14.31 6.02
CA ALA A 274 -7.58 -13.52 6.65
C ALA A 274 -7.03 -12.63 7.76
N ILE A 275 -7.51 -11.39 7.80
CA ILE A 275 -7.25 -10.45 8.88
C ILE A 275 -8.03 -10.86 10.15
N THR A 276 -7.51 -10.55 11.33
CA THR A 276 -8.25 -10.77 12.58
C THR A 276 -9.25 -9.63 12.84
N PRO A 277 -10.39 -9.89 13.50
CA PRO A 277 -11.33 -8.84 13.91
C PRO A 277 -10.67 -7.79 14.81
N MET A 278 -9.78 -8.21 15.72
CA MET A 278 -9.01 -7.31 16.56
C MET A 278 -8.11 -6.36 15.76
N ASN A 279 -7.35 -6.86 14.78
CA ASN A 279 -6.49 -5.99 13.97
C ASN A 279 -7.33 -5.03 13.12
N SER A 280 -8.45 -5.50 12.55
CA SER A 280 -9.39 -4.64 11.82
C SER A 280 -9.92 -3.50 12.70
N TRP A 281 -10.29 -3.81 13.94
CA TRP A 281 -10.72 -2.82 14.92
C TRP A 281 -9.62 -1.80 15.26
N LEU A 282 -8.38 -2.27 15.46
CA LEU A 282 -7.23 -1.38 15.71
C LEU A 282 -6.93 -0.47 14.51
N PHE A 283 -7.08 -0.97 13.28
CA PHE A 283 -6.94 -0.14 12.08
C PHE A 283 -8.05 0.90 11.95
N LEU A 284 -9.27 0.62 12.41
CA LEU A 284 -10.32 1.64 12.49
C LEU A 284 -9.92 2.79 13.42
N GLN A 285 -9.30 2.49 14.57
CA GLN A 285 -8.79 3.53 15.49
C GLN A 285 -7.68 4.36 14.84
N GLY A 286 -6.81 3.70 14.06
CA GLY A 286 -5.82 4.36 13.23
C GLY A 286 -6.46 5.30 12.22
N LEU A 287 -7.44 4.83 11.44
CA LEU A 287 -8.11 5.61 10.41
C LEU A 287 -8.77 6.88 10.95
N GLU A 288 -9.42 6.82 12.11
CA GLU A 288 -10.08 7.99 12.73
C GLU A 288 -9.13 9.17 12.94
N THR A 289 -7.84 8.90 13.13
CA THR A 289 -6.80 9.92 13.34
C THR A 289 -5.85 10.09 12.15
N LEU A 290 -6.09 9.38 11.03
CA LEU A 290 -5.19 9.37 9.89
C LEU A 290 -4.92 10.78 9.36
N HIS A 291 -5.97 11.57 9.14
CA HIS A 291 -5.88 12.92 8.61
C HIS A 291 -5.02 13.85 9.51
N LEU A 292 -5.18 13.76 10.83
CA LEU A 292 -4.40 14.53 11.79
C LEU A 292 -2.92 14.10 11.80
N ARG A 293 -2.68 12.78 11.78
CA ARG A 293 -1.33 12.22 11.83
C ARG A 293 -0.57 12.50 10.54
N MET A 294 -1.19 12.38 9.37
CA MET A 294 -0.53 12.60 8.09
C MET A 294 -0.09 14.06 7.88
N GLU A 295 -0.87 15.03 8.36
CA GLU A 295 -0.44 16.44 8.37
C GLU A 295 0.78 16.65 9.26
N ARG A 296 0.79 16.05 10.45
CA ARG A 296 1.93 16.14 11.39
C ARG A 296 3.16 15.43 10.83
N HIS A 297 3.03 14.22 10.30
CA HIS A 297 4.12 13.52 9.62
C HIS A 297 4.71 14.35 8.49
N SER A 298 3.86 14.92 7.63
CA SER A 298 4.31 15.70 6.47
C SER A 298 5.00 17.01 6.85
N SER A 299 4.45 17.74 7.83
CA SER A 299 5.03 19.00 8.30
C SER A 299 6.33 18.79 9.06
N ASN A 300 6.42 17.75 9.90
CA ASN A 300 7.67 17.38 10.57
C ASN A 300 8.72 16.95 9.53
N ALA A 301 8.36 16.09 8.57
CA ALA A 301 9.28 15.59 7.55
C ALA A 301 9.83 16.71 6.66
N LEU A 302 9.00 17.70 6.28
CA LEU A 302 9.47 18.85 5.52
C LEU A 302 10.54 19.63 6.30
N ARG A 303 10.28 19.95 7.56
CA ARG A 303 11.25 20.68 8.41
C ARG A 303 12.54 19.90 8.62
N VAL A 304 12.47 18.57 8.80
CA VAL A 304 13.64 17.70 8.91
C VAL A 304 14.41 17.67 7.58
N ALA A 305 13.72 17.57 6.44
CA ALA A 305 14.35 17.57 5.12
C ALA A 305 15.07 18.90 4.84
N GLU A 306 14.44 20.03 5.16
CA GLU A 306 15.05 21.37 5.04
C GLU A 306 16.29 21.51 5.92
N TYR A 307 16.22 21.02 7.17
CA TYR A 307 17.36 21.00 8.08
C TYR A 307 18.54 20.20 7.51
N LEU A 308 18.28 18.95 7.12
CA LEU A 308 19.29 18.05 6.56
C LEU A 308 19.90 18.61 5.28
N SER A 309 19.11 19.26 4.43
CA SER A 309 19.58 19.84 3.16
C SER A 309 20.57 21.00 3.36
N ALA A 310 20.53 21.65 4.53
CA ALA A 310 21.45 22.73 4.89
C ALA A 310 22.64 22.27 5.73
N HIS A 311 22.73 20.98 6.08
CA HIS A 311 23.70 20.48 7.05
C HIS A 311 25.03 20.04 6.40
N ASP A 312 26.16 20.48 6.97
CA ASP A 312 27.50 20.27 6.39
C ASP A 312 27.95 18.79 6.34
N ASP A 313 27.39 17.91 7.18
CA ASP A 313 27.71 16.47 7.18
C ASP A 313 26.75 15.62 6.30
N VAL A 314 25.80 16.25 5.60
CA VAL A 314 24.81 15.60 4.72
C VAL A 314 25.17 15.84 3.25
N SER A 315 25.20 14.79 2.43
CA SER A 315 25.61 14.84 1.01
C SER A 315 24.44 15.15 0.07
N TRP A 316 23.25 14.62 0.36
CA TRP A 316 22.03 14.80 -0.42
C TRP A 316 20.80 14.48 0.43
N VAL A 317 19.64 14.98 0.03
CA VAL A 317 18.33 14.68 0.63
C VAL A 317 17.32 14.36 -0.46
N SER A 318 16.54 13.30 -0.28
CA SER A 318 15.42 12.91 -1.13
C SER A 318 14.12 13.05 -0.35
N TYR A 319 13.37 14.13 -0.65
CA TYR A 319 12.03 14.36 -0.13
C TYR A 319 11.21 15.12 -1.19
N PRO A 320 9.99 14.69 -1.55
CA PRO A 320 9.22 15.32 -2.63
C PRO A 320 8.78 16.75 -2.32
N GLY A 321 8.74 17.13 -1.04
CA GLY A 321 8.35 18.48 -0.62
C GLY A 321 9.43 19.55 -0.76
N LEU A 322 10.70 19.17 -1.00
CA LEU A 322 11.79 20.14 -1.16
C LEU A 322 11.68 20.89 -2.50
N PRO A 323 12.00 22.20 -2.56
CA PRO A 323 11.88 23.00 -3.78
C PRO A 323 12.76 22.51 -4.95
N ASP A 324 13.91 21.90 -4.66
CA ASP A 324 14.88 21.38 -5.61
C ASP A 324 14.72 19.87 -5.88
N SER A 325 13.71 19.23 -5.28
CA SER A 325 13.42 17.83 -5.52
C SER A 325 13.04 17.59 -6.98
N PRO A 326 13.65 16.60 -7.66
CA PRO A 326 13.28 16.26 -9.04
C PRO A 326 11.83 15.76 -9.13
N TYR A 327 11.24 15.35 -8.02
CA TYR A 327 9.86 14.85 -7.95
C TYR A 327 8.85 15.92 -7.53
N LYS A 328 9.27 17.18 -7.30
CA LYS A 328 8.39 18.24 -6.79
C LYS A 328 7.19 18.49 -7.70
N GLU A 329 7.43 18.62 -9.01
CA GLU A 329 6.38 18.92 -9.99
C GLU A 329 5.32 17.81 -10.07
N VAL A 330 5.76 16.55 -10.18
CA VAL A 330 4.83 15.41 -10.20
C VAL A 330 4.12 15.25 -8.86
N ALA A 331 4.81 15.46 -7.74
CA ALA A 331 4.21 15.39 -6.42
C ALA A 331 3.11 16.45 -6.23
N ASP A 332 3.35 17.69 -6.67
CA ASP A 332 2.39 18.79 -6.62
C ASP A 332 1.14 18.52 -7.44
N ARG A 333 1.29 17.82 -8.57
CA ARG A 333 0.17 17.44 -9.44
C ARG A 333 -0.71 16.35 -8.82
N ILE A 334 -0.11 15.33 -8.21
CA ILE A 334 -0.86 14.13 -7.79
C ILE A 334 -1.30 14.16 -6.33
N HIS A 335 -0.63 14.93 -5.47
CA HIS A 335 -0.99 15.04 -4.05
C HIS A 335 -2.16 16.00 -3.84
N THR A 336 -2.89 15.80 -2.74
CA THR A 336 -4.06 16.59 -2.36
C THR A 336 -3.73 17.99 -1.83
N GLY A 337 -2.46 18.39 -1.83
CA GLY A 337 -1.97 19.65 -1.25
C GLY A 337 -1.85 19.65 0.28
N LYS A 338 -2.05 18.51 0.93
CA LYS A 338 -2.04 18.36 2.41
C LYS A 338 -0.70 17.90 2.99
N GLY A 339 0.34 17.83 2.16
CA GLY A 339 1.68 17.37 2.53
C GLY A 339 2.20 16.26 1.60
N TYR A 340 3.43 15.80 1.86
CA TYR A 340 4.16 14.83 1.03
C TYR A 340 4.54 13.54 1.79
N GLY A 341 3.96 13.32 2.97
CA GLY A 341 4.17 12.12 3.78
C GLY A 341 5.34 12.22 4.75
N GLY A 342 5.53 11.17 5.55
CA GLY A 342 6.54 11.12 6.62
C GLY A 342 7.85 10.46 6.24
N LEU A 343 8.09 10.16 4.97
CA LEU A 343 9.29 9.43 4.51
C LEU A 343 10.26 10.35 3.79
N LEU A 344 11.53 10.26 4.18
CA LEU A 344 12.64 10.87 3.46
C LEU A 344 13.87 9.96 3.53
N SER A 345 14.80 10.17 2.61
CA SER A 345 16.12 9.53 2.63
C SER A 345 17.20 10.59 2.50
N PHE A 346 18.36 10.37 3.09
CA PHE A 346 19.50 11.28 2.97
C PHE A 346 20.81 10.52 3.02
N GLY A 347 21.87 11.14 2.52
CA GLY A 347 23.23 10.59 2.53
C GLY A 347 24.09 11.20 3.63
N VAL A 348 24.76 10.36 4.41
CA VAL A 348 25.76 10.80 5.39
C VAL A 348 27.12 10.92 4.70
N LYS A 349 27.75 12.11 4.69
CA LYS A 349 29.02 12.33 3.95
C LYS A 349 30.17 11.41 4.38
N ALA A 350 30.18 10.97 5.63
CA ALA A 350 31.15 10.00 6.14
C ALA A 350 30.92 8.55 5.62
N GLY A 351 30.01 8.36 4.66
CA GLY A 351 29.76 7.11 3.97
C GLY A 351 29.14 6.04 4.87
N ARG A 352 29.35 4.77 4.50
CA ARG A 352 28.74 3.62 5.17
C ARG A 352 29.02 3.54 6.67
N GLU A 353 30.26 3.80 7.09
CA GLU A 353 30.64 3.78 8.51
C GLU A 353 30.05 4.99 9.26
N GLY A 354 29.97 6.15 8.61
CA GLY A 354 29.25 7.31 9.13
C GLY A 354 27.76 7.02 9.35
N GLY A 355 27.10 6.39 8.37
CA GLY A 355 25.70 5.97 8.47
C GLY A 355 25.45 5.00 9.63
N LYS A 356 26.35 4.05 9.88
CA LYS A 356 26.27 3.16 11.06
C LYS A 356 26.39 3.94 12.37
N LYS A 357 27.42 4.77 12.51
CA LYS A 357 27.64 5.61 13.70
C LYS A 357 26.44 6.52 13.97
N PHE A 358 25.89 7.14 12.93
CA PHE A 358 24.68 7.96 13.02
C PHE A 358 23.55 7.18 13.67
N ILE A 359 23.22 6.00 13.12
CA ILE A 359 22.13 5.15 13.63
C ILE A 359 22.38 4.71 15.09
N GLU A 360 23.61 4.35 15.43
CA GLU A 360 23.98 3.91 16.79
C GLU A 360 24.00 5.05 17.81
N ALA A 361 24.14 6.30 17.36
CA ALA A 361 24.15 7.49 18.20
C ALA A 361 22.77 8.07 18.49
N LEU A 362 21.72 7.68 17.75
CA LEU A 362 20.35 8.17 17.98
C LEU A 362 19.84 7.80 19.38
N GLU A 363 19.28 8.78 20.09
CA GLU A 363 18.74 8.61 21.44
C GLU A 363 17.21 8.63 21.50
N LEU A 364 16.57 9.35 20.56
CA LEU A 364 15.11 9.45 20.45
C LEU A 364 14.57 8.58 19.31
N ILE A 365 15.16 8.73 18.12
CA ILE A 365 14.72 8.04 16.91
C ILE A 365 15.09 6.57 17.00
N SER A 366 14.10 5.69 16.83
CA SER A 366 14.31 4.25 17.01
C SER A 366 14.93 3.60 15.77
N HIS A 367 15.93 2.75 15.96
CA HIS A 367 16.53 1.94 14.89
C HIS A 367 15.71 0.65 14.66
N LEU A 368 14.90 0.61 13.59
CA LEU A 368 14.18 -0.61 13.17
C LEU A 368 13.70 -0.56 11.71
N ALA A 369 13.41 -1.73 11.16
CA ALA A 369 12.90 -1.91 9.80
C ALA A 369 11.36 -1.72 9.71
N ASN A 370 10.85 -0.55 10.12
CA ASN A 370 9.43 -0.18 9.96
C ASN A 370 9.28 1.25 9.41
N ILE A 371 8.05 1.64 9.02
CA ILE A 371 7.67 2.99 8.61
C ILE A 371 6.26 3.33 9.11
N GLY A 372 5.93 4.61 9.21
CA GLY A 372 4.58 5.10 9.49
C GLY A 372 4.04 4.78 10.88
N ASP A 373 4.93 4.59 11.86
CA ASP A 373 4.57 4.64 13.29
C ASP A 373 4.53 6.10 13.75
N ALA A 374 3.82 6.37 14.84
CA ALA A 374 3.81 7.66 15.52
C ALA A 374 5.20 8.08 16.02
N LYS A 375 6.07 7.10 16.30
CA LYS A 375 7.47 7.35 16.69
C LYS A 375 8.32 7.50 15.43
N SER A 376 9.30 8.38 15.48
CA SER A 376 10.32 8.54 14.45
C SER A 376 11.21 7.29 14.40
N LEU A 377 11.45 6.80 13.19
CA LEU A 377 12.23 5.59 12.94
C LEU A 377 13.35 5.88 11.95
N ALA A 378 14.51 5.27 12.15
CA ALA A 378 15.64 5.35 11.24
C ALA A 378 16.14 3.96 10.89
N ILE A 379 16.70 3.84 9.68
CA ILE A 379 17.48 2.67 9.29
C ILE A 379 18.54 3.06 8.27
N HIS A 380 19.73 2.50 8.40
CA HIS A 380 20.78 2.64 7.40
C HIS A 380 20.77 1.43 6.47
N ASN A 381 20.34 1.65 5.23
CA ASN A 381 19.90 0.58 4.33
C ASN A 381 21.05 -0.38 3.97
N ALA A 382 22.21 0.17 3.63
CA ALA A 382 23.36 -0.62 3.17
C ALA A 382 23.98 -1.52 4.25
N SER A 383 23.82 -1.20 5.55
CA SER A 383 24.30 -2.07 6.64
C SER A 383 23.22 -2.98 7.23
N THR A 384 21.97 -2.87 6.79
CA THR A 384 20.85 -3.63 7.37
C THR A 384 20.04 -4.33 6.28
N THR A 385 18.99 -3.67 5.76
CA THR A 385 17.99 -4.24 4.85
C THR A 385 18.58 -4.71 3.53
N HIS A 386 19.69 -4.11 3.09
CA HIS A 386 20.39 -4.46 1.86
C HIS A 386 21.82 -4.93 2.12
N SER A 387 22.12 -5.39 3.35
CA SER A 387 23.46 -5.84 3.75
C SER A 387 24.02 -7.03 2.96
N GLN A 388 23.14 -7.77 2.26
CA GLN A 388 23.51 -8.91 1.43
C GLN A 388 23.86 -8.52 -0.01
N LEU A 389 23.59 -7.29 -0.43
CA LEU A 389 23.91 -6.81 -1.77
C LEU A 389 25.37 -6.35 -1.85
N SER A 390 26.00 -6.62 -2.99
CA SER A 390 27.28 -6.01 -3.36
C SER A 390 27.12 -4.51 -3.64
N PRO A 391 28.21 -3.72 -3.65
CA PRO A 391 28.14 -2.28 -3.97
C PRO A 391 27.51 -1.98 -5.33
N GLU A 392 27.77 -2.81 -6.35
CA GLU A 392 27.18 -2.67 -7.68
C GLU A 392 25.67 -2.94 -7.68
N GLU A 393 25.22 -3.95 -6.90
CA GLU A 393 23.80 -4.26 -6.73
C GLU A 393 23.07 -3.19 -5.91
N LEU A 394 23.74 -2.58 -4.92
CA LEU A 394 23.24 -1.46 -4.14
C LEU A 394 22.99 -0.23 -5.02
N GLU A 395 23.94 0.11 -5.90
CA GLU A 395 23.80 1.21 -6.86
C GLU A 395 22.67 0.94 -7.85
N GLY A 396 22.59 -0.28 -8.40
CA GLY A 396 21.50 -0.70 -9.28
C GLY A 396 20.11 -0.67 -8.63
N ALA A 397 20.03 -0.89 -7.30
CA ALA A 397 18.80 -0.79 -6.52
C ALA A 397 18.46 0.65 -6.09
N GLY A 398 19.31 1.63 -6.40
CA GLY A 398 19.14 3.02 -5.96
C GLY A 398 19.33 3.20 -4.45
N VAL A 399 20.17 2.38 -3.82
CA VAL A 399 20.47 2.38 -2.38
C VAL A 399 21.97 2.64 -2.19
N PRO A 400 22.45 3.89 -2.34
CA PRO A 400 23.85 4.20 -2.15
C PRO A 400 24.31 3.85 -0.72
N GLU A 401 25.61 3.57 -0.56
CA GLU A 401 26.18 3.07 0.70
C GLU A 401 26.05 4.06 1.87
N ASP A 402 25.79 5.33 1.60
CA ASP A 402 25.61 6.41 2.58
C ASP A 402 24.14 6.64 2.99
N MET A 403 23.19 5.91 2.39
CA MET A 403 21.76 6.14 2.55
C MET A 403 21.25 5.76 3.94
N VAL A 404 20.68 6.75 4.62
CA VAL A 404 19.79 6.59 5.77
C VAL A 404 18.37 6.93 5.36
N ARG A 405 17.42 6.06 5.68
CA ARG A 405 15.98 6.34 5.55
C ARG A 405 15.40 6.73 6.90
N LEU A 406 14.68 7.84 6.92
CA LEU A 406 13.87 8.27 8.06
C LEU A 406 12.38 8.09 7.76
N SER A 407 11.66 7.54 8.74
CA SER A 407 10.22 7.63 8.88
C SER A 407 9.94 8.59 10.02
N VAL A 408 9.73 9.85 9.69
CA VAL A 408 9.53 10.94 10.66
C VAL A 408 8.18 10.77 11.33
N GLY A 409 8.19 10.73 12.66
CA GLY A 409 7.03 10.55 13.53
C GLY A 409 6.26 11.83 13.81
N ILE A 410 5.48 11.81 14.88
CA ILE A 410 4.63 12.92 15.33
C ILE A 410 5.12 13.58 16.62
N GLU A 411 6.37 13.35 16.99
CA GLU A 411 7.02 14.07 18.09
C GLU A 411 7.14 15.58 17.80
N ASN A 412 7.61 16.33 18.80
CA ASN A 412 8.06 17.69 18.54
C ASN A 412 9.25 17.63 17.58
N VAL A 413 9.12 18.35 16.46
CA VAL A 413 10.13 18.39 15.41
C VAL A 413 11.45 18.99 15.86
N ASP A 414 11.46 19.90 16.84
CA ASP A 414 12.70 20.46 17.37
C ASP A 414 13.49 19.40 18.14
N ASP A 415 12.81 18.48 18.82
CA ASP A 415 13.45 17.34 19.51
C ASP A 415 13.96 16.30 18.50
N ILE A 416 13.23 16.06 17.41
CA ILE A 416 13.68 15.20 16.30
C ILE A 416 14.96 15.78 15.67
N ILE A 417 14.97 17.08 15.37
CA ILE A 417 16.12 17.76 14.77
C ILE A 417 17.33 17.75 15.74
N ALA A 418 17.10 17.97 17.04
CA ALA A 418 18.16 17.92 18.03
C ALA A 418 18.81 16.53 18.14
N ASP A 419 18.02 15.45 18.07
CA ASP A 419 18.54 14.08 18.06
C ASP A 419 19.32 13.77 16.76
N ILE A 420 18.85 14.26 15.62
CA ILE A 420 19.57 14.14 14.34
C ILE A 420 20.91 14.90 14.40
N GLU A 421 20.93 16.12 14.94
CA GLU A 421 22.12 16.96 15.03
C GLU A 421 23.22 16.31 15.89
N GLN A 422 22.84 15.82 17.08
CA GLN A 422 23.81 15.19 17.97
C GLN A 422 24.36 13.89 17.34
N ALA A 423 23.50 13.11 16.68
CA ALA A 423 23.91 11.87 16.03
C ALA A 423 24.81 12.12 14.82
N LEU A 424 24.54 13.17 14.02
CA LEU A 424 25.42 13.59 12.92
C LEU A 424 26.79 14.04 13.44
N SER A 425 26.82 14.78 14.54
CA SER A 425 28.08 15.20 15.17
C SER A 425 28.95 14.03 15.61
N ALA A 426 28.35 12.89 15.98
CA ALA A 426 29.06 11.66 16.33
C ALA A 426 29.64 10.88 15.14
N THR A 427 29.28 11.24 13.90
CA THR A 427 29.78 10.56 12.68
C THR A 427 31.21 10.95 12.30
N LYS A 428 31.69 12.08 12.85
CA LYS A 428 33.00 12.68 12.58
C LYS A 428 34.19 11.78 12.96
#